data_AF-A0A6L8HD05-F1
#
_entry.id   AF-A0A6L8HD05-F1
#
_cell.length_a   1.000
_cell.length_b   1.000
_cell.length_c   1.000
_cell.angle_alpha   90.00
_cell.angle_beta   90.00
_cell.angle_gamma   90.00
#
_symmetry.space_group_name_H-M   'P 1'
#
loop_
_entity.id
_entity.type
_entity.pdbx_description
1 polymer ?
#
loop_
_entity_poly.entity_id
_entity_poly.type
_entity_poly.pdbx_seq_one_letter_code
_entity_poly.pdbx_strand_id
1 'polypeptide(L)'
;MNSTLTSPLASEGQGWLFADGWVALAHPDPYRVDWLTPAGEWIRGAPLPVIPTDVSLEEQCLAISRRAPDADCDPDRYPDWPSQVPPFAMVLDQGWISPGGTALQPGPHGLLLIRRTPTTEGPETRYDVVDRSGSLRGAILMPEGGTIVGFGRESLYAVQKDEMDLLTLSRHPWPVQFGSD
;
A
#
# COMPACT_ATOMS: atom_id res chain seq x y z
N MET A 1 -7.59 26.98 15.01
CA MET A 1 -8.40 25.86 14.47
C MET A 1 -7.75 24.59 14.99
N ASN A 2 -8.43 23.80 15.82
CA ASN A 2 -7.90 22.52 16.27
C ASN A 2 -8.03 21.52 15.12
N SER A 3 -6.90 21.15 14.50
CA SER A 3 -6.90 20.03 13.55
C SER A 3 -7.21 18.77 14.35
N THR A 4 -8.37 18.17 14.12
CA THR A 4 -8.67 16.84 14.64
C THR A 4 -7.68 15.86 14.02
N LEU A 5 -7.00 15.06 14.84
CA LEU A 5 -6.16 13.98 14.34
C LEU A 5 -7.06 12.96 13.64
N THR A 6 -6.59 12.41 12.51
CA THR A 6 -7.25 11.31 11.82
C THR A 6 -6.57 10.00 12.22
N SER A 7 -7.33 8.92 12.45
CA SER A 7 -6.78 7.59 12.67
C SER A 7 -5.68 7.26 11.64
N PRO A 8 -4.53 6.72 12.06
CA PRO A 8 -3.50 6.22 11.14
C PRO A 8 -4.00 5.09 10.23
N LEU A 9 -5.07 4.39 10.63
CA LEU A 9 -5.72 3.34 9.84
C LEU A 9 -6.96 3.86 9.10
N ALA A 10 -7.16 5.18 9.01
CA ALA A 10 -8.18 5.71 8.12
C ALA A 10 -7.83 5.33 6.67
N SER A 11 -8.84 4.81 5.96
CA SER A 11 -8.71 4.38 4.58
C SER A 11 -9.87 4.90 3.76
N GLU A 12 -9.55 5.26 2.52
CA GLU A 12 -10.51 5.71 1.52
C GLU A 12 -10.12 5.15 0.16
N GLY A 13 -11.03 5.25 -0.82
CA GLY A 13 -10.73 4.87 -2.18
C GLY A 13 -9.59 5.72 -2.75
N GLN A 14 -8.62 5.09 -3.40
CA GLN A 14 -7.49 5.77 -4.02
C GLN A 14 -7.51 5.59 -5.53
N GLY A 15 -7.06 6.60 -6.26
CA GLY A 15 -7.01 6.60 -7.72
C GLY A 15 -5.60 6.78 -8.25
N TRP A 16 -5.30 6.16 -9.39
CA TRP A 16 -4.05 6.38 -10.12
C TRP A 16 -4.28 6.50 -11.62
N LEU A 17 -3.73 7.55 -12.24
CA LEU A 17 -3.73 7.76 -13.70
C LEU A 17 -2.44 7.21 -14.32
N PHE A 18 -2.59 6.30 -15.28
CA PHE A 18 -1.49 5.74 -16.06
C PHE A 18 -1.18 6.60 -17.28
N ALA A 19 0.08 6.54 -17.75
CA ALA A 19 0.55 7.33 -18.88
C ALA A 19 -0.17 7.00 -20.21
N ASP A 20 -0.77 5.82 -20.33
CA ASP A 20 -1.54 5.41 -21.50
C ASP A 20 -3.05 5.69 -21.38
N GLY A 21 -3.46 6.51 -20.40
CA GLY A 21 -4.82 7.00 -20.23
C GLY A 21 -5.74 6.09 -19.42
N TRP A 22 -5.25 4.94 -18.94
CA TRP A 22 -5.99 4.11 -18.00
C TRP A 22 -6.05 4.75 -16.62
N VAL A 23 -7.17 4.56 -15.91
CA VAL A 23 -7.30 4.94 -14.49
C VAL A 23 -7.60 3.70 -13.67
N ALA A 24 -6.85 3.50 -12.59
CA ALA A 24 -7.19 2.50 -11.59
C ALA A 24 -7.83 3.17 -10.38
N LEU A 25 -8.89 2.57 -9.86
CA LEU A 25 -9.53 2.93 -8.59
C LEU A 25 -9.46 1.75 -7.63
N ALA A 26 -8.68 1.88 -6.57
CA ALA A 26 -8.60 0.89 -5.51
C ALA A 26 -9.63 1.21 -4.43
N HIS A 27 -10.41 0.21 -4.05
CA HIS A 27 -11.42 0.28 -3.00
C HIS A 27 -10.95 -0.52 -1.78
N PRO A 28 -11.02 0.02 -0.55
CA PRO A 28 -10.67 -0.74 0.64
C PRO A 28 -11.80 -1.67 1.10
N ASP A 29 -13.06 -1.35 0.78
CA ASP A 29 -14.25 -2.13 1.16
C ASP A 29 -15.32 -2.18 0.04
N PRO A 30 -15.61 -3.38 -0.53
CA PRO A 30 -14.78 -4.58 -0.43
C PRO A 30 -13.43 -4.32 -1.11
N TYR A 31 -12.37 -5.00 -0.65
CA TYR A 31 -11.04 -4.84 -1.22
C TYR A 31 -11.00 -5.22 -2.70
N ARG A 32 -10.95 -4.26 -3.63
CA ARG A 32 -10.92 -4.53 -5.08
C ARG A 32 -10.30 -3.38 -5.87
N VAL A 33 -10.06 -3.61 -7.15
CA VAL A 33 -9.63 -2.56 -8.10
C VAL A 33 -10.58 -2.52 -9.29
N ASP A 34 -11.18 -1.35 -9.51
CA ASP A 34 -11.95 -1.04 -10.71
C ASP A 34 -11.05 -0.25 -11.66
N TRP A 35 -11.22 -0.45 -12.97
CA TRP A 35 -10.45 0.23 -14.01
C TRP A 35 -11.36 1.02 -14.94
N LEU A 36 -10.92 2.21 -15.33
CA LEU A 36 -11.49 3.00 -16.41
C LEU A 36 -10.56 2.91 -17.62
N THR A 37 -11.08 2.45 -18.75
CA THR A 37 -10.32 2.40 -20.00
C THR A 37 -10.13 3.82 -20.57
N PRO A 38 -9.16 4.03 -21.49
CA PRO A 38 -9.00 5.32 -22.17
C PRO A 38 -10.24 5.74 -22.99
N ALA A 39 -11.12 4.79 -23.33
CA ALA A 39 -12.38 5.04 -24.00
C ALA A 39 -13.52 5.42 -23.03
N GLY A 40 -13.27 5.41 -21.72
CA GLY A 40 -14.25 5.71 -20.68
C GLY A 40 -15.11 4.51 -20.25
N GLU A 41 -14.71 3.28 -20.59
CA GLU A 41 -15.43 2.07 -20.20
C GLU A 41 -14.97 1.58 -18.81
N TRP A 42 -15.90 1.09 -18.00
CA TRP A 42 -15.59 0.53 -16.68
C TRP A 42 -15.36 -0.97 -16.74
N ILE A 43 -14.27 -1.42 -16.12
CA ILE A 43 -13.99 -2.82 -15.79
C ILE A 43 -14.01 -2.94 -14.27
N ARG A 44 -15.03 -3.61 -13.72
CA ARG A 44 -15.15 -3.82 -12.27
C ARG A 44 -14.39 -5.07 -11.85
N GLY A 45 -13.45 -4.91 -10.92
CA GLY A 45 -12.70 -6.04 -10.38
C GLY A 45 -13.55 -6.89 -9.43
N ALA A 46 -13.18 -8.15 -9.30
CA ALA A 46 -13.70 -8.98 -8.20
C ALA A 46 -13.04 -8.57 -6.87
N PRO A 47 -13.69 -8.82 -5.72
CA PRO A 47 -13.02 -8.73 -4.43
C PRO A 47 -11.74 -9.56 -4.40
N LEU A 48 -10.64 -8.93 -4.02
CA LEU A 48 -9.33 -9.53 -3.86
C LEU A 48 -9.24 -10.23 -2.49
N PRO A 49 -8.45 -11.30 -2.37
CA PRO A 49 -8.30 -12.00 -1.10
C PRO A 49 -7.64 -11.09 -0.06
N VAL A 50 -8.23 -11.04 1.12
CA VAL A 50 -7.67 -10.39 2.31
C VAL A 50 -8.00 -11.26 3.51
N ILE A 51 -7.01 -11.44 4.40
CA ILE A 51 -7.24 -12.02 5.71
C ILE A 51 -7.72 -10.86 6.60
N PRO A 52 -8.97 -10.89 7.11
CA PRO A 52 -9.43 -9.86 8.04
C PRO A 52 -8.60 -9.91 9.32
N THR A 53 -8.18 -8.75 9.80
CA THR A 53 -7.41 -8.58 11.03
C THR A 53 -8.12 -7.56 11.89
N ASP A 54 -8.55 -7.96 13.09
CA ASP A 54 -9.16 -7.04 14.07
C ASP A 54 -8.16 -5.95 14.49
N VAL A 55 -8.62 -4.71 14.64
CA VAL A 55 -7.76 -3.63 15.17
C VAL A 55 -7.63 -3.77 16.68
N SER A 56 -6.59 -4.48 17.11
CA SER A 56 -6.19 -4.59 18.51
C SER A 56 -5.44 -3.34 18.99
N LEU A 57 -5.18 -3.24 20.31
CA LEU A 57 -4.31 -2.19 20.85
C LEU A 57 -2.90 -2.25 20.23
N GLU A 58 -2.37 -3.45 19.97
CA GLU A 58 -1.06 -3.65 19.37
C GLU A 58 -1.02 -3.14 17.93
N GLU A 59 -2.08 -3.39 17.15
CA GLU A 59 -2.23 -2.83 15.80
C GLU A 59 -2.33 -1.30 15.82
N GLN A 60 -3.05 -0.72 16.79
CA GLN A 60 -3.11 0.73 16.96
C GLN A 60 -1.73 1.31 17.27
N CYS A 61 -0.97 0.68 18.17
CA CYS A 61 0.39 1.10 18.48
C CYS A 61 1.33 0.99 17.28
N LEU A 62 1.25 -0.10 16.51
CA LEU A 62 2.03 -0.28 15.28
C LEU A 62 1.70 0.81 14.24
N ALA A 63 0.43 1.13 14.07
CA ALA A 63 -0.01 2.16 13.12
C ALA A 63 0.44 3.57 13.55
N ILE A 64 0.44 3.86 14.86
CA ILE A 64 0.95 5.12 15.42
C ILE A 64 2.46 5.23 15.21
N SER A 65 3.24 4.21 15.60
CA SER A 65 4.70 4.25 15.48
C SER A 65 5.17 4.39 14.04
N ARG A 66 4.45 3.81 13.07
CA ARG A 66 4.78 3.98 11.64
C ARG A 66 4.49 5.38 11.11
N ARG A 67 3.46 6.05 11.65
CA ARG A 67 3.14 7.43 11.27
C ARG A 67 4.03 8.46 11.98
N ALA A 68 4.43 8.16 13.22
CA ALA A 68 5.25 9.00 14.06
C ALA A 68 6.18 8.12 14.93
N PRO A 69 7.39 7.80 14.44
CA PRO A 69 8.32 6.87 15.10
C PRO A 69 8.68 7.25 16.54
N ASP A 70 8.71 8.54 16.85
CA ASP A 70 9.04 9.08 18.18
C ASP A 70 7.82 9.30 19.07
N ALA A 71 6.61 8.95 18.61
CA ALA A 71 5.39 9.15 19.39
C ALA A 71 5.12 7.98 20.35
N ASP A 72 4.72 8.31 21.57
CA ASP A 72 4.16 7.33 22.50
C ASP A 72 2.91 6.67 21.89
N CYS A 73 2.73 5.38 22.16
CA CYS A 73 1.47 4.71 21.82
C CYS A 73 0.35 5.25 22.72
N ASP A 74 -0.47 6.14 22.17
CA ASP A 74 -1.64 6.73 22.82
C ASP A 74 -2.82 6.74 21.83
N PRO A 75 -3.55 5.62 21.68
CA PRO A 75 -4.62 5.50 20.70
C PRO A 75 -5.82 6.41 20.97
N ASP A 76 -6.02 6.83 22.22
CA ASP A 76 -7.10 7.75 22.61
C ASP A 76 -6.94 9.13 21.97
N ARG A 77 -5.74 9.48 21.48
CA ARG A 77 -5.52 10.69 20.67
C ARG A 77 -6.17 10.65 19.30
N TYR A 78 -6.49 9.46 18.80
CA TYR A 78 -7.01 9.25 17.46
C TYR A 78 -8.47 8.80 17.54
N PRO A 79 -9.42 9.58 17.01
CA PRO A 79 -10.81 9.14 16.91
C PRO A 79 -10.98 8.10 15.79
N ASP A 80 -12.11 7.40 15.82
CA ASP A 80 -12.65 6.62 14.69
C ASP A 80 -11.73 5.50 14.16
N TRP A 81 -11.13 4.72 15.06
CA TRP A 81 -10.44 3.49 14.67
C TRP A 81 -11.41 2.52 13.96
N PRO A 82 -11.03 1.95 12.79
CA PRO A 82 -11.86 0.93 12.16
C PRO A 82 -11.86 -0.34 13.01
N SER A 83 -12.86 -1.21 12.81
CA SER A 83 -12.90 -2.51 13.49
C SER A 83 -11.92 -3.52 12.89
N GLN A 84 -11.50 -3.31 11.63
CA GLN A 84 -10.55 -4.15 10.90
C GLN A 84 -9.39 -3.30 10.35
N VAL A 85 -8.19 -3.86 10.31
CA VAL A 85 -7.07 -3.25 9.60
C VAL A 85 -7.43 -3.16 8.12
N PRO A 86 -7.51 -1.94 7.53
CA PRO A 86 -7.88 -1.82 6.13
C PRO A 86 -6.80 -2.43 5.23
N PRO A 87 -7.15 -2.97 4.05
CA PRO A 87 -6.18 -3.58 3.14
C PRO A 87 -5.01 -2.66 2.78
N PHE A 88 -5.31 -1.38 2.61
CA PHE A 88 -4.36 -0.29 2.44
C PHE A 88 -4.92 0.93 3.17
N ALA A 89 -4.05 1.78 3.70
CA ALA A 89 -4.40 3.04 4.31
C ALA A 89 -3.70 4.18 3.56
N MET A 90 -4.06 5.43 3.89
CA MET A 90 -3.25 6.56 3.47
C MET A 90 -1.83 6.42 4.03
N VAL A 91 -0.83 6.43 3.15
CA VAL A 91 0.57 6.32 3.53
C VAL A 91 1.06 7.71 3.92
N LEU A 92 0.85 8.09 5.18
CA LEU A 92 1.33 9.36 5.71
C LEU A 92 2.79 9.31 6.18
N ASP A 93 3.56 8.34 5.69
CA ASP A 93 4.99 8.28 5.88
C ASP A 93 5.62 9.62 5.48
N GLN A 94 6.37 10.23 6.40
CA GLN A 94 7.09 11.48 6.16
C GLN A 94 8.30 11.31 5.23
N GLY A 95 8.54 10.09 4.75
CA GLY A 95 9.54 9.77 3.76
C GLY A 95 9.32 10.52 2.45
N TRP A 96 10.41 11.11 1.93
CA TRP A 96 10.49 11.86 0.67
C TRP A 96 10.05 11.10 -0.60
N ILE A 97 9.71 9.81 -0.49
CA ILE A 97 9.68 8.85 -1.59
C ILE A 97 8.25 8.53 -2.07
N SER A 98 7.20 8.90 -1.31
CA SER A 98 5.81 8.70 -1.73
C SER A 98 5.07 10.04 -1.87
N PRO A 99 5.26 10.77 -2.99
CA PRO A 99 4.53 12.01 -3.22
C PRO A 99 3.03 11.73 -3.25
N GLY A 100 2.30 12.31 -2.30
CA GLY A 100 0.83 12.29 -2.26
C GLY A 100 0.17 11.27 -1.34
N GLY A 101 0.94 10.55 -0.52
CA GLY A 101 0.39 9.68 0.53
C GLY A 101 -0.50 8.53 0.06
N THR A 102 -0.32 8.12 -1.19
CA THR A 102 -1.03 7.01 -1.82
C THR A 102 -0.33 5.68 -1.56
N ALA A 103 -1.13 4.62 -1.41
CA ALA A 103 -0.68 3.24 -1.37
C ALA A 103 -0.49 2.65 -2.78
N LEU A 104 -0.88 3.40 -3.83
CA LEU A 104 -0.87 2.94 -5.21
C LEU A 104 0.43 3.31 -5.91
N GLN A 105 0.98 2.34 -6.64
CA GLN A 105 2.15 2.57 -7.48
C GLN A 105 1.96 1.93 -8.87
N PRO A 106 2.15 2.68 -9.96
CA PRO A 106 2.04 2.13 -11.30
C PRO A 106 3.24 1.23 -11.57
N GLY A 107 2.96 0.00 -11.97
CA GLY A 107 3.94 -0.96 -12.47
C GLY A 107 4.02 -0.96 -14.00
N PRO A 108 5.03 -1.64 -14.56
CA PRO A 108 5.14 -1.85 -15.99
C PRO A 108 4.00 -2.75 -16.49
N HIS A 109 3.77 -2.72 -17.81
CA HIS A 109 2.73 -3.52 -18.49
C HIS A 109 1.30 -3.30 -17.97
N GLY A 110 1.03 -2.11 -17.41
CA GLY A 110 -0.30 -1.75 -16.93
C GLY A 110 -0.70 -2.43 -15.62
N LEU A 111 0.28 -2.94 -14.88
CA LEU A 111 0.06 -3.50 -13.54
C LEU A 111 -0.06 -2.37 -12.52
N LEU A 112 -0.90 -2.57 -11.50
CA LEU A 112 -0.98 -1.72 -10.32
C LEU A 112 -0.36 -2.47 -9.13
N LEU A 113 0.50 -1.79 -8.40
CA LEU A 113 0.97 -2.26 -7.10
C LEU A 113 0.20 -1.53 -6.00
N ILE A 114 -0.24 -2.27 -5.00
CA ILE A 114 -0.94 -1.75 -3.83
C ILE A 114 -0.14 -2.10 -2.60
N ARG A 115 0.47 -1.09 -1.96
CA ARG A 115 1.15 -1.27 -0.67
C ARG A 115 0.11 -1.62 0.39
N ARG A 116 0.26 -2.78 1.00
CA ARG A 116 -0.64 -3.25 2.06
C ARG A 116 -0.38 -2.52 3.37
N THR A 117 -1.45 -2.31 4.13
CA THR A 117 -1.33 -1.92 5.54
C THR A 117 -0.66 -3.07 6.30
N PRO A 118 0.48 -2.85 6.94
CA PRO A 118 1.16 -3.92 7.65
C PRO A 118 0.48 -4.20 8.99
N THR A 119 0.68 -5.43 9.48
CA THR A 119 0.06 -5.93 10.72
C THR A 119 1.14 -6.44 11.66
N THR A 120 0.79 -6.67 12.92
CA THR A 120 1.69 -7.28 13.91
C THR A 120 2.09 -8.71 13.54
N GLU A 121 1.22 -9.45 12.83
CA GLU A 121 1.50 -10.81 12.35
C GLU A 121 2.40 -10.85 11.10
N GLY A 122 2.43 -9.76 10.33
CA GLY A 122 3.18 -9.62 9.08
C GLY A 122 3.80 -8.23 8.97
N PRO A 123 4.94 -7.97 9.65
CA PRO A 123 5.57 -6.64 9.67
C PRO A 123 6.24 -6.26 8.34
N GLU A 124 6.47 -7.23 7.45
CA GLU A 124 7.04 -7.02 6.13
C GLU A 124 6.22 -6.04 5.29
N THR A 125 6.89 -5.28 4.41
CA THR A 125 6.17 -4.45 3.45
C THR A 125 5.71 -5.33 2.29
N ARG A 126 4.40 -5.59 2.24
CA ARG A 126 3.77 -6.34 1.15
C ARG A 126 3.16 -5.40 0.10
N TYR A 127 3.33 -5.76 -1.17
CA TYR A 127 2.63 -5.14 -2.29
C TYR A 127 1.80 -6.19 -3.03
N ASP A 128 0.49 -6.00 -3.11
CA ASP A 128 -0.36 -6.80 -4.00
C ASP A 128 -0.23 -6.27 -5.44
N VAL A 129 -0.10 -7.17 -6.42
CA VAL A 129 0.08 -6.83 -7.84
C VAL A 129 -1.20 -7.17 -8.61
N VAL A 130 -1.87 -6.15 -9.14
CA VAL A 130 -3.19 -6.28 -9.77
C VAL A 130 -3.11 -5.91 -11.25
N ASP A 131 -3.72 -6.71 -12.12
CA ASP A 131 -3.80 -6.42 -13.56
C ASP A 131 -5.03 -5.58 -13.94
N ARG A 132 -5.12 -5.20 -15.23
CA ARG A 132 -6.23 -4.40 -15.79
C ARG A 132 -7.59 -5.08 -15.81
N SER A 133 -7.65 -6.38 -15.54
CA SER A 133 -8.93 -7.07 -15.32
C SER A 133 -9.43 -6.91 -13.88
N GLY A 134 -8.61 -6.32 -12.99
CA GLY A 134 -8.88 -6.27 -11.55
C GLY A 134 -8.49 -7.55 -10.82
N SER A 135 -7.67 -8.42 -11.43
CA SER A 135 -7.26 -9.71 -10.85
C SER A 135 -5.90 -9.61 -10.15
N LEU A 136 -5.76 -10.26 -9.00
CA LEU A 136 -4.48 -10.40 -8.30
C LEU A 136 -3.56 -11.33 -9.10
N ARG A 137 -2.40 -10.83 -9.51
CA ARG A 137 -1.33 -11.59 -10.18
C ARG A 137 -0.37 -12.24 -9.21
N GLY A 138 -0.27 -11.69 -8.01
CA GLY A 138 0.58 -12.16 -6.92
C GLY A 138 0.93 -11.04 -5.96
N ALA A 139 1.93 -11.26 -5.11
CA ALA A 139 2.43 -10.28 -4.17
C ALA A 139 3.96 -10.18 -4.19
N ILE A 140 4.47 -9.00 -3.84
CA ILE A 140 5.89 -8.75 -3.60
C ILE A 140 6.05 -8.55 -2.10
N LEU A 141 6.94 -9.33 -1.48
CA LEU A 141 7.33 -9.14 -0.10
C LEU A 141 8.68 -8.43 -0.07
N MET A 142 8.73 -7.35 0.69
CA MET A 142 9.94 -6.60 0.98
C MET A 142 10.22 -6.73 2.47
N PRO A 143 11.49 -6.75 2.90
CA PRO A 143 11.80 -6.63 4.33
C PRO A 143 11.12 -5.40 4.94
N GLU A 144 10.95 -5.39 6.27
CA GLU A 144 10.38 -4.25 6.97
C GLU A 144 11.08 -2.93 6.59
N GLY A 145 10.27 -1.88 6.36
CA GLY A 145 10.75 -0.57 5.91
C GLY A 145 11.17 -0.51 4.43
N GLY A 146 11.20 -1.63 3.70
CA GLY A 146 11.48 -1.66 2.27
C GLY A 146 10.36 -0.98 1.47
N THR A 147 10.73 -0.11 0.53
CA THR A 147 9.81 0.64 -0.33
C THR A 147 10.21 0.53 -1.79
N ILE A 148 9.27 0.20 -2.67
CA ILE A 148 9.51 0.20 -4.12
C ILE A 148 9.54 1.65 -4.62
N VAL A 149 10.60 2.05 -5.31
CA VAL A 149 10.78 3.44 -5.78
C VAL A 149 10.66 3.59 -7.29
N GLY A 150 10.72 2.49 -8.03
CA GLY A 150 10.52 2.54 -9.47
C GLY A 150 10.80 1.23 -10.18
N PHE A 151 10.61 1.28 -11.49
CA PHE A 151 10.77 0.13 -12.38
C PHE A 151 11.67 0.49 -13.56
N GLY A 152 12.56 -0.44 -13.90
CA GLY A 152 13.20 -0.52 -15.20
C GLY A 152 12.51 -1.55 -16.09
N ARG A 153 13.05 -1.78 -17.28
CA ARG A 153 12.47 -2.74 -18.25
C ARG A 153 12.35 -4.17 -17.70
N GLU A 154 13.34 -4.60 -16.92
CA GLU A 154 13.48 -5.96 -16.39
C GLU A 154 13.87 -5.92 -14.91
N SER A 155 13.58 -4.80 -14.23
CA SER A 155 14.00 -4.63 -12.85
C SER A 155 13.05 -3.79 -12.04
N LEU A 156 12.98 -4.11 -10.76
CA LEU A 156 12.33 -3.34 -9.72
C LEU A 156 13.43 -2.71 -8.85
N TYR A 157 13.28 -1.43 -8.55
CA TYR A 157 14.19 -0.70 -7.67
C TYR A 157 13.49 -0.45 -6.35
N ALA A 158 14.16 -0.82 -5.26
CA ALA A 158 13.65 -0.62 -3.93
C ALA A 158 14.67 0.10 -3.07
N VAL A 159 14.17 0.89 -2.13
CA VAL A 159 14.97 1.52 -1.09
C VAL A 159 14.64 0.84 0.22
N GLN A 160 15.67 0.51 0.98
CA GLN A 160 15.56 0.03 2.35
C GLN A 160 16.31 0.96 3.28
N LYS A 161 15.71 1.25 4.42
CA LYS A 161 16.33 1.98 5.52
C LYS A 161 16.89 0.98 6.52
N ASP A 162 18.14 1.14 6.93
CA ASP A 162 18.76 0.31 7.97
C ASP A 162 18.66 0.95 9.37
N GLU A 163 19.26 0.30 10.38
CA GLU A 163 19.27 0.75 11.78
C GLU A 163 19.99 2.10 11.99
N MET A 164 20.81 2.54 11.03
CA MET A 164 21.54 3.82 11.06
C MET A 164 20.84 4.89 10.22
N ASP A 165 19.58 4.67 9.85
CA ASP A 165 18.82 5.52 8.95
C ASP A 165 19.41 5.67 7.54
N LEU A 166 20.36 4.81 7.13
CA LEU A 166 20.94 4.86 5.80
C LEU A 166 20.01 4.21 4.78
N LEU A 167 19.84 4.90 3.65
CA LEU A 167 19.04 4.42 2.53
C LEU A 167 19.91 3.64 1.55
N THR A 168 19.63 2.35 1.40
CA THR A 168 20.26 1.49 0.39
C THR A 168 19.30 1.28 -0.78
N LEU A 169 19.76 1.61 -1.99
CA LEU A 169 19.04 1.30 -3.24
C LEU A 169 19.44 -0.10 -3.72
N SER A 170 18.47 -1.00 -3.79
CA SER A 170 18.63 -2.34 -4.35
C SER A 170 17.91 -2.48 -5.69
N ARG A 171 18.43 -3.38 -6.53
CA ARG A 171 17.85 -3.76 -7.82
C ARG A 171 17.46 -5.23 -7.76
N HIS A 172 16.20 -5.52 -8.05
CA HIS A 172 15.65 -6.87 -8.10
C HIS A 172 15.19 -7.20 -9.53
N PRO A 173 15.23 -8.47 -9.97
CA PRO A 173 14.66 -8.88 -11.25
C PRO A 173 13.15 -8.60 -11.35
N TRP A 174 12.68 -8.25 -12.55
CA TRP A 174 11.26 -8.09 -12.85
C TRP A 174 10.90 -8.74 -14.21
N PRO A 175 9.72 -9.39 -14.35
CA PRO A 175 8.73 -9.65 -13.31
C PRO A 175 9.27 -10.58 -12.22
N VAL A 176 8.88 -10.32 -10.96
CA VAL A 176 9.05 -11.33 -9.92
C VAL A 176 8.23 -12.57 -10.30
N GLN A 177 8.83 -13.74 -10.18
CA GLN A 177 8.09 -14.98 -10.30
C GLN A 177 7.20 -15.10 -9.07
N PHE A 178 5.89 -14.91 -9.25
CA PHE A 178 4.93 -15.19 -8.20
C PHE A 178 4.84 -16.71 -8.06
N GLY A 179 5.19 -17.23 -6.88
CA GLY A 179 4.98 -18.65 -6.57
C GLY A 179 3.50 -18.98 -6.71
N SER A 180 3.19 -20.04 -7.46
CA SER A 180 1.85 -20.63 -7.45
C SER A 180 1.79 -21.55 -6.22
N ASP A 181 1.37 -20.99 -5.08
CA ASP A 181 0.99 -21.76 -3.90
C ASP A 181 -0.40 -22.42 -4.09
#